data_AF-A0A351TJI0-F1
#
_entry.id   AF-A0A351TJI0-F1
#
_cell.length_a   1.000
_cell.length_b   1.000
_cell.length_c   1.000
_cell.angle_alpha   90.00
_cell.angle_beta   90.00
_cell.angle_gamma   90.00
#
_symmetry.space_group_name_H-M   'P 1'
#
loop_
_entity.id
_entity.type
_entity.pdbx_description
1 polymer ?
#
loop_
_entity_poly.entity_id
_entity_poly.type
_entity_poly.pdbx_seq_one_letter_code
_entity_poly.pdbx_strand_id
1 'polypeptide(L)'
;MTKANCGGKKKISGKKKKRQMDRSRFSGYAGEVLIIGTVVMAALFLPQLIFRVEDNILCSDTTLGQRESMDVESLSTSYERSLGARMQNYAQGLKVNKKYYVTSQNLTVSDELTDYLYSDKGLYQGFIQEFAYYLIPFEVWEDYYSVVSWKQYVIYSDNFEEGVNFILWYIEMQDKDGGIFKLLADAEDGTIYGIKTEDSSLPGSKYNYKEFMEMLRYGDGTLEAWTYFALYYDAISDDMEDSILRAENEGIDVQVNDSDAGSYETEISIYDEEAARRRLLNAFSYQNETENNIRFQVPYGDAELDVVLSIAEQEENRFYLFPDITVGISQIYEMIPEFA
;
A
#
# COMPACT_ATOMS: atom_id res chain seq x y z
N MET A 1 -84.34 -18.45 -50.91
CA MET A 1 -85.44 -19.43 -50.82
C MET A 1 -85.55 -19.93 -49.38
N THR A 2 -86.77 -19.88 -48.83
CA THR A 2 -87.32 -20.62 -47.65
C THR A 2 -86.62 -20.43 -46.29
N LYS A 3 -87.27 -19.81 -45.28
CA LYS A 3 -88.29 -20.36 -44.34
C LYS A 3 -87.81 -21.66 -43.66
N ALA A 4 -88.06 -21.98 -42.41
CA ALA A 4 -88.56 -21.36 -41.19
C ALA A 4 -88.54 -22.49 -40.13
N ASN A 5 -88.36 -22.13 -38.86
CA ASN A 5 -89.03 -22.69 -37.68
C ASN A 5 -88.85 -24.16 -37.19
N CYS A 6 -88.87 -24.21 -35.85
CA CYS A 6 -89.28 -25.29 -34.95
C CYS A 6 -88.32 -26.49 -34.84
N GLY A 7 -87.97 -27.01 -33.66
CA GLY A 7 -88.45 -26.79 -32.30
C GLY A 7 -88.22 -28.07 -31.50
N GLY A 8 -87.94 -27.94 -30.20
CA GLY A 8 -88.43 -28.88 -29.20
C GLY A 8 -87.60 -30.11 -28.80
N LYS A 9 -87.18 -30.07 -27.52
CA LYS A 9 -87.19 -31.13 -26.50
C LYS A 9 -86.03 -32.15 -26.38
N LYS A 10 -85.22 -31.88 -25.35
CA LYS A 10 -84.88 -32.71 -24.17
C LYS A 10 -84.75 -34.24 -24.33
N LYS A 11 -83.58 -34.75 -23.91
CA LYS A 11 -83.50 -35.86 -22.94
C LYS A 11 -82.27 -35.74 -22.03
N ILE A 12 -82.52 -35.98 -20.76
CA ILE A 12 -81.58 -36.01 -19.62
C ILE A 12 -80.97 -37.41 -19.53
N SER A 13 -79.67 -37.51 -19.22
CA SER A 13 -79.09 -38.62 -18.44
C SER A 13 -77.59 -38.39 -18.19
N GLY A 14 -77.16 -38.54 -16.92
CA GLY A 14 -75.81 -39.06 -16.61
C GLY A 14 -74.77 -38.09 -16.06
N LYS A 15 -74.62 -38.06 -14.72
CA LYS A 15 -73.54 -37.38 -13.97
C LYS A 15 -72.14 -37.93 -14.30
N LYS A 16 -71.14 -37.04 -14.47
CA LYS A 16 -69.80 -37.18 -13.86
C LYS A 16 -69.30 -35.79 -13.41
N LYS A 17 -68.78 -35.75 -12.18
CA LYS A 17 -68.39 -34.56 -11.41
C LYS A 17 -67.17 -33.84 -12.00
N LYS A 18 -67.23 -32.50 -11.94
CA LYS A 18 -66.13 -31.54 -12.13
C LYS A 18 -64.96 -31.80 -11.15
N ARG A 19 -63.74 -31.69 -11.66
CA ARG A 19 -62.56 -31.16 -10.94
C ARG A 19 -61.67 -30.47 -11.97
N GLN A 20 -61.91 -29.17 -12.16
CA GLN A 20 -61.02 -28.29 -12.89
C GLN A 20 -60.31 -27.49 -11.79
N MET A 21 -59.08 -27.91 -11.45
CA MET A 21 -58.27 -27.25 -10.43
C MET A 21 -57.79 -25.89 -10.93
N ASP A 22 -57.85 -24.94 -10.00
CA ASP A 22 -57.42 -23.56 -10.03
C ASP A 22 -56.12 -23.32 -10.80
N ARG A 23 -56.23 -22.61 -11.93
CA ARG A 23 -55.10 -21.99 -12.63
C ARG A 23 -55.03 -20.47 -12.42
N SER A 24 -55.97 -19.88 -11.68
CA SER A 24 -56.04 -18.42 -11.44
C SER A 24 -55.45 -17.95 -10.11
N ARG A 25 -55.13 -18.84 -9.16
CA ARG A 25 -54.55 -18.43 -7.86
C ARG A 25 -53.03 -18.28 -7.86
N PHE A 26 -52.31 -18.90 -8.79
CA PHE A 26 -50.84 -18.79 -8.85
C PHE A 26 -50.33 -17.48 -9.49
N SER A 27 -51.16 -16.76 -10.26
CA SER A 27 -50.74 -15.50 -10.88
C SER A 27 -50.76 -14.28 -9.93
N GLY A 28 -51.60 -14.33 -8.88
CA GLY A 28 -51.65 -13.28 -7.86
C GLY A 28 -50.45 -13.32 -6.91
N TYR A 29 -50.09 -14.52 -6.44
CA TYR A 29 -48.93 -14.70 -5.55
C TYR A 29 -47.59 -14.43 -6.26
N ALA A 30 -47.47 -14.72 -7.56
CA ALA A 30 -46.25 -14.39 -8.31
C ALA A 30 -46.05 -12.86 -8.45
N GLY A 31 -47.13 -12.10 -8.59
CA GLY A 31 -47.09 -10.63 -8.60
C GLY A 31 -46.75 -10.03 -7.23
N GLU A 32 -47.34 -10.56 -6.15
CA GLU A 32 -47.03 -10.12 -4.79
C GLU A 32 -45.58 -10.43 -4.38
N VAL A 33 -45.03 -11.59 -4.74
CA VAL A 33 -43.63 -11.93 -4.47
C VAL A 33 -42.67 -11.04 -5.28
N LEU A 34 -43.02 -10.68 -6.51
CA LEU A 34 -42.24 -9.73 -7.31
C LEU A 34 -42.24 -8.33 -6.71
N ILE A 35 -43.39 -7.86 -6.21
CA ILE A 35 -43.49 -6.55 -5.55
C ILE A 35 -42.69 -6.55 -4.26
N ILE A 36 -42.81 -7.59 -3.43
CA ILE A 36 -42.03 -7.72 -2.19
C ILE A 36 -40.53 -7.81 -2.52
N GLY A 37 -40.15 -8.62 -3.52
CA GLY A 37 -38.76 -8.72 -3.97
C GLY A 37 -38.21 -7.38 -4.46
N THR A 38 -38.99 -6.62 -5.22
CA THR A 38 -38.59 -5.29 -5.69
C THR A 38 -38.49 -4.29 -4.55
N VAL A 39 -39.40 -4.34 -3.57
CA VAL A 39 -39.34 -3.48 -2.37
C VAL A 39 -38.16 -3.83 -1.49
N VAL A 40 -37.82 -5.12 -1.33
CA VAL A 40 -36.65 -5.56 -0.56
C VAL A 40 -35.36 -5.16 -1.28
N MET A 41 -35.27 -5.37 -2.59
CA MET A 41 -34.12 -4.92 -3.40
C MET A 41 -34.02 -3.39 -3.37
N ALA A 42 -35.13 -2.67 -3.50
CA ALA A 42 -35.14 -1.22 -3.35
C ALA A 42 -34.68 -0.80 -1.94
N ALA A 43 -35.13 -1.44 -0.88
CA ALA A 43 -34.72 -1.11 0.49
C ALA A 43 -33.23 -1.40 0.76
N LEU A 44 -32.65 -2.42 0.11
CA LEU A 44 -31.23 -2.74 0.24
C LEU A 44 -30.33 -1.87 -0.65
N PHE A 45 -30.78 -1.56 -1.88
CA PHE A 45 -29.95 -0.91 -2.89
C PHE A 45 -30.24 0.58 -3.07
N LEU A 46 -31.43 1.12 -2.75
CA LEU A 46 -31.65 2.58 -2.79
C LEU A 46 -30.75 3.33 -1.82
N PRO A 47 -30.53 2.90 -0.56
CA PRO A 47 -29.62 3.60 0.33
C PRO A 47 -28.23 3.73 -0.29
N GLN A 48 -27.68 2.62 -0.81
CA GLN A 48 -26.37 2.62 -1.48
C GLN A 48 -26.33 3.51 -2.73
N LEU A 49 -27.40 3.55 -3.51
CA LEU A 49 -27.47 4.35 -4.74
C LEU A 49 -27.66 5.85 -4.45
N ILE A 50 -28.44 6.18 -3.41
CA ILE A 50 -28.62 7.56 -2.94
C ILE A 50 -27.32 8.07 -2.34
N PHE A 51 -26.63 7.29 -1.50
CA PHE A 51 -25.33 7.67 -0.96
C PHE A 51 -24.28 7.85 -2.06
N ARG A 52 -24.22 6.97 -3.07
CA ARG A 52 -23.31 7.14 -4.23
C ARG A 52 -23.60 8.39 -5.08
N VAL A 53 -24.86 8.84 -5.14
CA VAL A 53 -25.24 10.03 -5.90
C VAL A 53 -25.02 11.29 -5.07
N GLU A 54 -25.34 11.26 -3.77
CA GLU A 54 -25.03 12.34 -2.84
C GLU A 54 -23.51 12.54 -2.72
N ASP A 55 -22.72 11.46 -2.60
CA ASP A 55 -21.26 11.52 -2.56
C ASP A 55 -20.67 12.02 -3.88
N ASN A 56 -21.20 11.62 -5.04
CA ASN A 56 -20.72 12.17 -6.32
C ASN A 56 -21.04 13.67 -6.47
N ILE A 57 -22.20 14.12 -6.01
CA ILE A 57 -22.60 15.53 -6.10
C ILE A 57 -21.83 16.37 -5.07
N LEU A 58 -21.68 15.89 -3.84
CA LEU A 58 -20.87 16.54 -2.80
C LEU A 58 -19.38 16.57 -3.16
N CYS A 59 -18.81 15.51 -3.74
CA CYS A 59 -17.39 15.46 -4.09
C CYS A 59 -17.05 16.13 -5.43
N SER A 60 -18.02 16.36 -6.34
CA SER A 60 -17.74 17.04 -7.62
C SER A 60 -17.69 18.57 -7.51
N ASP A 61 -18.43 19.16 -6.55
CA ASP A 61 -18.58 20.62 -6.42
C ASP A 61 -17.82 21.23 -5.23
N THR A 62 -17.10 20.41 -4.47
CA THR A 62 -16.13 20.92 -3.50
C THR A 62 -14.74 20.43 -3.88
N THR A 63 -13.93 21.33 -4.43
CA THR A 63 -12.51 21.38 -4.07
C THR A 63 -12.45 21.48 -2.55
N LEU A 64 -12.54 20.32 -1.88
CA LEU A 64 -12.58 20.16 -0.44
C LEU A 64 -11.26 20.71 0.09
N GLY A 65 -11.30 21.96 0.53
CA GLY A 65 -10.28 22.51 1.40
C GLY A 65 -10.03 21.51 2.53
N GLN A 66 -8.74 21.29 2.82
CA GLN A 66 -8.21 20.53 3.94
C GLN A 66 -9.26 20.41 5.06
N ARG A 67 -9.92 19.26 5.18
CA ARG A 67 -10.70 18.94 6.37
C ARG A 67 -9.69 18.70 7.49
N GLU A 68 -9.45 19.74 8.29
CA GLU A 68 -8.57 19.75 9.48
C GLU A 68 -9.11 18.95 10.67
N SER A 69 -10.27 18.29 10.58
CA SER A 69 -10.73 17.43 11.67
C SER A 69 -11.62 16.30 11.16
N MET A 70 -11.03 15.16 10.83
CA MET A 70 -11.74 13.90 10.74
C MET A 70 -11.34 13.06 11.95
N ASP A 71 -12.32 12.53 12.70
CA ASP A 71 -12.08 11.78 13.93
C ASP A 71 -11.43 10.42 13.59
N VAL A 72 -10.11 10.33 13.78
CA VAL A 72 -9.26 9.22 13.37
C VAL A 72 -9.65 7.90 14.07
N GLU A 73 -10.21 7.97 15.29
CA GLU A 73 -10.66 6.78 16.04
C GLU A 73 -11.81 6.05 15.34
N SER A 74 -12.66 6.78 14.60
CA SER A 74 -13.78 6.16 13.88
C SER A 74 -13.32 5.35 12.66
N LEU A 75 -12.14 5.64 12.14
CA LEU A 75 -11.63 5.11 10.87
C LEU A 75 -10.74 3.87 11.04
N SER A 76 -10.12 3.70 12.21
CA SER A 76 -9.22 2.58 12.53
C SER A 76 -9.89 1.21 12.47
N THR A 77 -11.21 1.14 12.64
CA THR A 77 -11.97 -0.12 12.62
C THR A 77 -11.96 -0.83 11.27
N SER A 78 -11.64 -0.11 10.19
CA SER A 78 -11.55 -0.64 8.82
C SER A 78 -10.12 -0.83 8.32
N TYR A 79 -9.13 -0.63 9.19
CA TYR A 79 -7.73 -0.63 8.78
C TYR A 79 -7.22 -2.03 8.43
N GLU A 80 -6.62 -2.18 7.24
CA GLU A 80 -5.97 -3.42 6.83
C GLU A 80 -4.66 -3.60 7.59
N ARG A 81 -4.56 -4.71 8.33
CA ARG A 81 -3.43 -5.01 9.22
C ARG A 81 -2.30 -5.78 8.54
N SER A 82 -2.58 -6.49 7.45
CA SER A 82 -1.53 -7.11 6.66
C SER A 82 -0.82 -6.04 5.82
N LEU A 83 0.48 -5.87 6.02
CA LEU A 83 1.31 -4.95 5.25
C LEU A 83 1.22 -5.26 3.76
N GLY A 84 1.46 -6.50 3.34
CA GLY A 84 1.38 -6.90 1.93
C GLY A 84 0.02 -6.64 1.32
N ALA A 85 -1.08 -6.96 2.03
CA ALA A 85 -2.44 -6.66 1.54
C ALA A 85 -2.71 -5.16 1.42
N ARG A 86 -2.29 -4.36 2.41
CA ARG A 86 -2.45 -2.90 2.42
C ARG A 86 -1.70 -2.26 1.25
N MET A 87 -0.44 -2.65 1.07
CA MET A 87 0.43 -2.18 -0.01
C MET A 87 -0.10 -2.60 -1.38
N GLN A 88 -0.54 -3.84 -1.52
CA GLN A 88 -1.14 -4.35 -2.75
C GLN A 88 -2.43 -3.61 -3.12
N ASN A 89 -3.34 -3.41 -2.16
CA ASN A 89 -4.58 -2.67 -2.38
C ASN A 89 -4.32 -1.22 -2.83
N TYR A 90 -3.31 -0.59 -2.22
CA TYR A 90 -2.90 0.77 -2.59
C TYR A 90 -2.28 0.83 -4.00
N ALA A 91 -1.33 -0.07 -4.31
CA ALA A 91 -0.69 -0.16 -5.62
C ALA A 91 -1.71 -0.40 -6.75
N GLN A 92 -2.63 -1.34 -6.54
CA GLN A 92 -3.69 -1.63 -7.51
C GLN A 92 -4.65 -0.46 -7.70
N GLY A 93 -5.00 0.23 -6.61
CA GLY A 93 -5.82 1.42 -6.67
C GLY A 93 -5.16 2.53 -7.50
N LEU A 94 -3.86 2.79 -7.27
CA LEU A 94 -3.09 3.75 -8.08
C LEU A 94 -3.05 3.36 -9.56
N LYS A 95 -2.85 2.08 -9.88
CA LYS A 95 -2.85 1.57 -11.26
C LYS A 95 -4.16 1.85 -12.00
N VAL A 96 -5.30 1.80 -11.31
CA VAL A 96 -6.62 2.13 -11.90
C VAL A 96 -6.99 3.61 -11.77
N ASN A 97 -6.03 4.48 -11.42
CA ASN A 97 -6.20 5.92 -11.19
C ASN A 97 -7.25 6.25 -10.12
N LYS A 98 -7.34 5.42 -9.06
CA LYS A 98 -8.10 5.76 -7.86
C LYS A 98 -7.51 7.02 -7.23
N LYS A 99 -8.38 7.88 -6.71
CA LYS A 99 -7.96 9.10 -6.01
C LYS A 99 -7.82 8.81 -4.53
N TYR A 100 -6.74 9.35 -3.97
CA TYR A 100 -6.46 9.30 -2.54
C TYR A 100 -6.38 10.72 -1.99
N TYR A 101 -6.82 10.86 -0.74
CA TYR A 101 -6.80 12.11 0.00
C TYR A 101 -6.06 11.92 1.31
N VAL A 102 -5.54 13.02 1.83
CA VAL A 102 -4.84 13.07 3.10
C VAL A 102 -5.55 14.04 4.04
N THR A 103 -5.69 13.62 5.30
CA THR A 103 -6.03 14.51 6.41
C THR A 103 -5.00 14.33 7.52
N SER A 104 -4.90 15.33 8.40
CA SER A 104 -3.88 15.36 9.44
C SER A 104 -4.43 15.94 10.72
N GLN A 105 -3.92 15.47 11.85
CA GLN A 105 -4.10 16.10 13.15
C GLN A 105 -2.77 16.25 13.87
N ASN A 106 -2.59 17.38 14.56
CA ASN A 106 -1.43 17.59 15.42
C ASN A 106 -1.63 16.81 16.72
N LEU A 107 -0.61 16.07 17.12
CA LEU A 107 -0.57 15.36 18.39
C LEU A 107 0.26 16.14 19.40
N THR A 108 -0.05 15.96 20.68
CA THR A 108 0.78 16.53 21.76
C THR A 108 1.84 15.52 22.12
N VAL A 109 3.11 15.93 22.08
CA VAL A 109 4.24 15.09 22.50
C VAL A 109 3.97 14.50 23.88
N SER A 110 4.00 13.17 23.96
CA SER A 110 3.65 12.38 25.14
C SER A 110 4.68 11.27 25.37
N ASP A 111 4.55 10.58 26.51
CA ASP A 111 5.38 9.41 26.82
C ASP A 111 5.19 8.29 25.78
N GLU A 112 4.01 8.18 25.17
CA GLU A 112 3.72 7.22 24.09
C GLU A 112 4.63 7.41 22.88
N LEU A 113 4.87 8.67 22.47
CA LEU A 113 5.79 8.96 21.37
C LEU A 113 7.21 8.56 21.75
N THR A 114 7.63 8.84 22.98
CA THR A 114 8.99 8.52 23.45
C THR A 114 9.19 7.00 23.50
N ASP A 115 8.21 6.28 24.04
CA ASP A 115 8.21 4.82 24.11
C ASP A 115 8.25 4.20 22.70
N TYR A 116 7.49 4.74 21.74
CA TYR A 116 7.53 4.30 20.35
C TYR A 116 8.90 4.59 19.70
N LEU A 117 9.37 5.84 19.77
CA LEU A 117 10.55 6.30 19.05
C LEU A 117 11.78 5.48 19.43
N TYR A 118 11.93 5.12 20.70
CA TYR A 118 13.04 4.33 21.22
C TYR A 118 12.73 2.83 21.38
N SER A 119 11.70 2.33 20.70
CA SER A 119 11.37 0.90 20.62
C SER A 119 12.00 0.21 19.41
N ASP A 120 11.85 -1.13 19.36
CA ASP A 120 12.14 -1.98 18.21
C ASP A 120 11.23 -1.72 16.98
N LYS A 121 10.18 -0.91 17.15
CA LYS A 121 9.30 -0.42 16.07
C LYS A 121 9.61 1.01 15.61
N GLY A 122 10.51 1.70 16.31
CA GLY A 122 10.94 3.07 15.99
C GLY A 122 12.38 3.09 15.48
N LEU A 123 13.24 3.89 16.13
CA LEU A 123 14.64 4.09 15.75
C LEU A 123 15.50 2.81 15.81
N TYR A 124 15.06 1.77 16.54
CA TYR A 124 15.76 0.49 16.62
C TYR A 124 15.21 -0.59 15.67
N GLN A 125 14.28 -0.24 14.77
CA GLN A 125 13.75 -1.17 13.78
C GLN A 125 14.83 -1.56 12.75
N GLY A 126 14.72 -2.78 12.22
CA GLY A 126 15.61 -3.32 11.17
C GLY A 126 15.83 -2.38 9.98
N PHE A 127 14.79 -1.67 9.51
CA PHE A 127 14.94 -0.66 8.44
C PHE A 127 16.02 0.37 8.72
N ILE A 128 16.02 0.91 9.93
CA ILE A 128 16.99 1.92 10.32
C ILE A 128 18.34 1.27 10.57
N GLN A 129 18.38 0.15 11.29
CA GLN A 129 19.63 -0.47 11.71
C GLN A 129 20.41 -1.14 10.56
N GLU A 130 19.72 -1.69 9.57
CA GLU A 130 20.32 -2.49 8.50
C GLU A 130 20.52 -1.66 7.22
N PHE A 131 19.57 -0.78 6.89
CA PHE A 131 19.64 0.04 5.67
C PHE A 131 20.06 1.48 5.95
N ALA A 132 19.33 2.20 6.80
CA ALA A 132 19.53 3.66 6.95
C ALA A 132 20.70 4.05 7.87
N TYR A 133 21.31 3.10 8.59
CA TYR A 133 22.27 3.36 9.67
C TYR A 133 23.46 4.25 9.25
N TYR A 134 23.96 4.07 8.03
CA TYR A 134 25.08 4.85 7.50
C TYR A 134 24.65 6.16 6.81
N LEU A 135 23.34 6.36 6.64
CA LEU A 135 22.76 7.49 5.94
C LEU A 135 22.23 8.58 6.89
N ILE A 136 22.00 8.25 8.16
CA ILE A 136 21.47 9.19 9.16
C ILE A 136 22.45 9.41 10.32
N PRO A 137 22.43 10.59 10.98
CA PRO A 137 23.32 10.87 12.10
C PRO A 137 23.11 9.95 13.31
N PHE A 138 24.22 9.47 13.90
CA PHE A 138 24.18 8.64 15.11
C PHE A 138 23.58 9.39 16.32
N GLU A 139 23.67 10.71 16.29
CA GLU A 139 23.11 11.60 17.29
C GLU A 139 21.57 11.56 17.36
N VAL A 140 20.88 11.02 16.34
CA VAL A 140 19.41 10.82 16.34
C VAL A 140 18.96 9.89 17.47
N TRP A 141 19.81 8.95 17.89
CA TRP A 141 19.54 8.03 19.00
C TRP A 141 19.90 8.61 20.38
N GLU A 142 20.53 9.79 20.41
CA GLU A 142 20.96 10.45 21.65
C GLU A 142 20.08 11.67 21.96
N ASP A 143 20.28 12.27 23.13
CA ASP A 143 19.59 13.50 23.59
C ASP A 143 20.00 14.77 22.79
N TYR A 144 20.61 14.61 21.61
CA TYR A 144 21.03 15.71 20.75
C TYR A 144 19.89 16.21 19.86
N TYR A 145 19.02 15.31 19.41
CA TYR A 145 17.80 15.64 18.68
C TYR A 145 16.62 15.78 19.64
N SER A 146 15.73 16.73 19.34
CA SER A 146 14.48 16.94 20.10
C SER A 146 13.28 16.93 19.16
N VAL A 147 12.18 16.29 19.57
CA VAL A 147 10.94 16.27 18.79
C VAL A 147 10.36 17.69 18.72
N VAL A 148 10.19 18.19 17.50
CA VAL A 148 9.58 19.51 17.23
C VAL A 148 8.17 19.42 16.66
N SER A 149 7.82 18.29 16.02
CA SER A 149 6.46 18.04 15.53
C SER A 149 6.12 16.56 15.62
N TRP A 150 4.90 16.26 16.08
CA TRP A 150 4.29 14.94 16.00
C TRP A 150 2.87 15.09 15.47
N LYS A 151 2.58 14.45 14.34
CA LYS A 151 1.29 14.51 13.67
C LYS A 151 0.83 13.12 13.29
N GLN A 152 -0.48 12.94 13.23
CA GLN A 152 -1.07 11.76 12.63
C GLN A 152 -1.68 12.13 11.29
N TYR A 153 -1.31 11.40 10.25
CA TYR A 153 -1.89 11.51 8.92
C TYR A 153 -2.75 10.29 8.63
N VAL A 154 -3.83 10.51 7.88
CA VAL A 154 -4.69 9.44 7.40
C VAL A 154 -4.81 9.58 5.89
N ILE A 155 -4.39 8.55 5.17
CA ILE A 155 -4.57 8.42 3.73
C ILE A 155 -5.77 7.53 3.46
N TYR A 156 -6.74 8.03 2.71
CA TYR A 156 -7.99 7.33 2.42
C TYR A 156 -8.42 7.53 0.97
N SER A 157 -9.18 6.57 0.43
CA SER A 157 -9.71 6.65 -0.92
C SER A 157 -10.98 7.51 -1.01
N ASP A 158 -11.41 7.84 -2.23
CA ASP A 158 -12.70 8.49 -2.48
C ASP A 158 -13.93 7.68 -2.05
N ASN A 159 -13.78 6.36 -1.90
CA ASN A 159 -14.83 5.47 -1.42
C ASN A 159 -14.64 5.17 0.08
N PHE A 160 -15.34 5.88 0.94
CA PHE A 160 -15.26 5.70 2.40
C PHE A 160 -15.62 4.28 2.87
N GLU A 161 -16.38 3.50 2.10
CA GLU A 161 -16.70 2.10 2.42
C GLU A 161 -15.49 1.17 2.27
N GLU A 162 -14.48 1.57 1.51
CA GLU A 162 -13.25 0.79 1.32
C GLU A 162 -12.22 1.02 2.44
N GLY A 163 -12.52 1.94 3.36
CA GLY A 163 -11.74 2.16 4.57
C GLY A 163 -10.50 3.04 4.37
N VAL A 164 -9.65 3.03 5.39
CA VAL A 164 -8.38 3.76 5.42
C VAL A 164 -7.26 2.93 4.82
N ASN A 165 -6.46 3.58 3.98
CA ASN A 165 -5.28 2.97 3.39
C ASN A 165 -4.07 3.03 4.32
N PHE A 166 -3.81 4.18 4.94
CA PHE A 166 -2.69 4.35 5.86
C PHE A 166 -3.06 5.24 7.04
N ILE A 167 -2.66 4.82 8.24
CA ILE A 167 -2.65 5.66 9.44
C ILE A 167 -1.18 5.85 9.81
N LEU A 168 -0.70 7.07 9.67
CA LEU A 168 0.72 7.39 9.73
C LEU A 168 1.03 8.31 10.90
N TRP A 169 2.12 8.06 11.60
CA TRP A 169 2.80 9.05 12.41
C TRP A 169 3.88 9.74 11.58
N TYR A 170 3.80 11.07 11.59
CA TYR A 170 4.87 11.96 11.15
C TYR A 170 5.57 12.50 12.39
N ILE A 171 6.87 12.26 12.48
CA ILE A 171 7.71 12.71 13.58
C ILE A 171 8.83 13.54 12.98
N GLU A 172 8.95 14.78 13.44
CA GLU A 172 10.05 15.68 13.08
C GLU A 172 10.90 15.94 14.31
N MET A 173 12.19 15.71 14.17
CA MET A 173 13.19 15.94 15.18
C MET A 173 14.19 16.97 14.66
N GLN A 174 14.61 17.88 15.53
CA GLN A 174 15.60 18.89 15.21
C GLN A 174 16.76 18.83 16.19
N ASP A 175 17.96 18.93 15.65
CA ASP A 175 19.18 19.06 16.45
C ASP A 175 19.48 20.51 16.87
N LYS A 176 20.52 20.69 17.69
CA LYS A 176 20.89 22.02 18.23
C LYS A 176 21.44 22.97 17.19
N ASP A 177 21.94 22.46 16.08
CA ASP A 177 22.55 23.23 14.99
C ASP A 177 21.56 23.52 13.86
N GLY A 178 20.33 22.97 13.96
CA GLY A 178 19.22 23.21 13.04
C GLY A 178 18.94 22.08 12.06
N GLY A 179 19.75 21.01 12.07
CA GLY A 179 19.53 19.84 11.21
C GLY A 179 18.26 19.11 11.59
N ILE A 180 17.54 18.61 10.58
CA ILE A 180 16.21 18.02 10.71
C ILE A 180 16.27 16.55 10.33
N PHE A 181 15.61 15.72 11.14
CA PHE A 181 15.30 14.33 10.84
C PHE A 181 13.78 14.15 10.84
N LYS A 182 13.24 13.60 9.75
CA LYS A 182 11.81 13.31 9.59
C LYS A 182 11.62 11.81 9.44
N LEU A 183 10.67 11.27 10.20
CA LEU A 183 10.25 9.89 10.15
C LEU A 183 8.76 9.83 9.83
N LEU A 184 8.41 9.04 8.82
CA LEU A 184 7.05 8.71 8.46
C LEU A 184 6.85 7.20 8.64
N ALA A 185 6.04 6.83 9.62
CA ALA A 185 5.83 5.43 9.98
C ALA A 185 4.35 5.12 10.20
N ASP A 186 3.99 3.85 10.09
CA ASP A 186 2.68 3.33 10.43
C ASP A 186 2.40 3.49 11.92
N ALA A 187 1.26 4.08 12.28
CA ALA A 187 0.89 4.27 13.68
C ALA A 187 0.48 2.96 14.38
N GLU A 188 0.13 1.90 13.64
CA GLU A 188 -0.35 0.63 14.20
C GLU A 188 0.77 -0.40 14.32
N ASP A 189 1.55 -0.59 13.24
CA ASP A 189 2.59 -1.62 13.19
C ASP A 189 4.03 -1.09 13.24
N GLY A 190 4.25 0.21 13.00
CA GLY A 190 5.56 0.86 13.00
C GLY A 190 6.31 0.77 11.67
N THR A 191 5.73 0.19 10.60
CA THR A 191 6.36 0.15 9.28
C THR A 191 6.76 1.54 8.82
N ILE A 192 8.02 1.75 8.49
CA ILE A 192 8.56 3.03 8.02
C ILE A 192 8.25 3.17 6.53
N TYR A 193 7.56 4.23 6.15
CA TYR A 193 7.27 4.57 4.76
C TYR A 193 8.15 5.70 4.23
N GLY A 194 8.86 6.41 5.12
CA GLY A 194 9.76 7.50 4.74
C GLY A 194 10.73 7.91 5.85
N ILE A 195 11.99 8.15 5.46
CA ILE A 195 13.00 8.86 6.25
C ILE A 195 13.56 10.01 5.40
N LYS A 196 13.70 11.18 6.02
CA LYS A 196 14.32 12.35 5.38
C LYS A 196 15.24 13.08 6.35
N THR A 197 16.40 13.52 5.87
CA THR A 197 17.31 14.40 6.60
C THR A 197 17.48 15.70 5.83
N GLU A 198 17.59 16.81 6.55
CA GLU A 198 17.76 18.14 5.97
C GLU A 198 18.76 18.94 6.80
N ASP A 199 19.66 19.66 6.14
CA ASP A 199 20.56 20.65 6.73
C ASP A 199 21.46 20.14 7.86
N SER A 200 21.85 18.86 7.83
CA SER A 200 22.74 18.33 8.87
C SER A 200 24.14 18.99 8.82
N SER A 201 24.62 19.38 10.00
CA SER A 201 25.99 19.86 10.25
C SER A 201 26.91 18.76 10.80
N LEU A 202 26.37 17.57 11.07
CA LEU A 202 27.06 16.51 11.80
C LEU A 202 28.02 15.74 10.89
N PRO A 203 29.19 15.33 11.42
CA PRO A 203 30.18 14.59 10.65
C PRO A 203 29.63 13.20 10.28
N GLY A 204 29.62 12.90 8.98
CA GLY A 204 29.17 11.63 8.42
C GLY A 204 30.34 10.69 8.09
N SER A 205 30.22 10.00 6.96
CA SER A 205 31.20 9.02 6.50
C SER A 205 32.57 9.63 6.14
N LYS A 206 33.63 8.81 6.22
CA LYS A 206 34.97 9.13 5.71
C LYS A 206 35.04 9.09 4.18
N TYR A 207 34.09 8.42 3.55
CA TYR A 207 33.90 8.39 2.09
C TYR A 207 32.79 9.37 1.72
N ASN A 208 32.87 9.98 0.55
CA ASN A 208 31.78 10.84 0.10
C ASN A 208 30.55 9.97 -0.26
N TYR A 209 29.35 10.53 -0.10
CA TYR A 209 28.11 9.80 -0.39
C TYR A 209 27.86 9.60 -1.89
N LYS A 210 28.64 10.26 -2.75
CA LYS A 210 28.64 10.01 -4.20
C LYS A 210 29.18 8.61 -4.51
N GLU A 211 30.25 8.19 -3.86
CA GLU A 211 30.80 6.83 -4.00
C GLU A 211 29.79 5.76 -3.56
N PHE A 212 29.01 6.03 -2.49
CA PHE A 212 27.90 5.16 -2.08
C PHE A 212 26.82 5.03 -3.16
N MET A 213 26.40 6.15 -3.76
CA MET A 213 25.43 6.11 -4.87
C MET A 213 25.99 5.41 -6.11
N GLU A 214 27.28 5.54 -6.41
CA GLU A 214 27.93 4.81 -7.50
C GLU A 214 27.93 3.29 -7.26
N MET A 215 28.20 2.86 -6.02
CA MET A 215 28.10 1.44 -5.64
C MET A 215 26.68 0.91 -5.82
N LEU A 216 25.66 1.68 -5.44
CA LEU A 216 24.24 1.28 -5.63
C LEU A 216 23.77 1.34 -7.08
N ARG A 217 24.50 1.96 -8.01
CA ARG A 217 24.10 2.03 -9.43
C ARG A 217 24.72 0.96 -10.29
N TYR A 218 25.99 0.66 -10.00
CA TYR A 218 26.84 -0.12 -10.89
C TYR A 218 27.41 -1.37 -10.22
N GLY A 219 27.17 -1.56 -8.92
CA GLY A 219 27.59 -2.73 -8.16
C GLY A 219 26.44 -3.66 -7.81
N ASP A 220 26.79 -4.73 -7.11
CA ASP A 220 25.83 -5.78 -6.68
C ASP A 220 24.83 -5.26 -5.62
N GLY A 221 25.16 -4.14 -4.98
CA GLY A 221 24.31 -3.49 -3.96
C GLY A 221 22.95 -2.99 -4.45
N THR A 222 22.74 -2.80 -5.77
CA THR A 222 21.41 -2.42 -6.29
C THR A 222 20.38 -3.51 -6.03
N LEU A 223 20.76 -4.76 -6.31
CA LEU A 223 19.86 -5.90 -6.18
C LEU A 223 19.60 -6.23 -4.71
N GLU A 224 20.64 -6.13 -3.88
CA GLU A 224 20.54 -6.28 -2.43
C GLU A 224 19.58 -5.23 -1.85
N ALA A 225 19.74 -3.95 -2.21
CA ALA A 225 18.85 -2.88 -1.77
C ALA A 225 17.40 -3.09 -2.24
N TRP A 226 17.19 -3.46 -3.50
CA TRP A 226 15.85 -3.76 -4.00
C TRP A 226 15.21 -4.94 -3.24
N THR A 227 15.99 -6.00 -3.03
CA THR A 227 15.54 -7.21 -2.34
C THR A 227 15.16 -6.91 -0.90
N TYR A 228 15.97 -6.09 -0.23
CA TYR A 228 15.68 -5.58 1.10
C TYR A 228 14.32 -4.87 1.14
N PHE A 229 14.06 -3.94 0.22
CA PHE A 229 12.78 -3.23 0.19
C PHE A 229 11.61 -4.14 -0.15
N ALA A 230 11.79 -5.09 -1.07
CA ALA A 230 10.75 -6.02 -1.47
C ALA A 230 10.34 -6.95 -0.31
N LEU A 231 11.31 -7.40 0.50
CA LEU A 231 11.07 -8.14 1.74
C LEU A 231 10.42 -7.26 2.82
N TYR A 232 11.01 -6.09 3.07
CA TYR A 232 10.55 -5.19 4.12
C TYR A 232 9.09 -4.76 3.94
N TYR A 233 8.67 -4.53 2.71
CA TYR A 233 7.30 -4.14 2.38
C TYR A 233 6.37 -5.30 1.98
N ASP A 234 6.77 -6.55 2.25
CA ASP A 234 5.92 -7.74 2.04
C ASP A 234 5.41 -7.85 0.59
N ALA A 235 6.32 -7.62 -0.37
CA ALA A 235 6.02 -7.55 -1.81
C ALA A 235 6.33 -8.86 -2.55
N ILE A 236 7.06 -9.77 -1.92
CA ILE A 236 7.44 -11.06 -2.48
C ILE A 236 6.83 -12.19 -1.66
N SER A 237 6.50 -13.29 -2.33
CA SER A 237 5.94 -14.47 -1.65
C SER A 237 6.97 -15.17 -0.78
N ASP A 238 6.54 -15.87 0.26
CA ASP A 238 7.38 -16.73 1.13
C ASP A 238 8.32 -17.66 0.33
N ASP A 239 7.85 -18.27 -0.77
CA ASP A 239 8.66 -19.15 -1.63
C ASP A 239 9.87 -18.41 -2.26
N MET A 240 9.72 -17.11 -2.49
CA MET A 240 10.71 -16.24 -3.11
C MET A 240 11.69 -15.70 -2.07
N GLU A 241 11.20 -15.37 -0.88
CA GLU A 241 12.01 -15.05 0.30
C GLU A 241 12.95 -16.22 0.67
N ASP A 242 12.41 -17.44 0.77
CA ASP A 242 13.19 -18.65 1.06
C ASP A 242 14.31 -18.87 0.03
N SER A 243 14.04 -18.51 -1.23
CA SER A 243 15.01 -18.64 -2.32
C SER A 243 16.11 -17.58 -2.26
N ILE A 244 15.78 -16.36 -1.85
CA ILE A 244 16.72 -15.25 -1.65
C ILE A 244 17.65 -15.56 -0.49
N LEU A 245 17.09 -15.96 0.66
CA LEU A 245 17.87 -16.30 1.86
C LEU A 245 18.83 -17.47 1.60
N ARG A 246 18.45 -18.43 0.75
CA ARG A 246 19.37 -19.51 0.32
C ARG A 246 20.47 -19.00 -0.59
N ALA A 247 20.15 -18.15 -1.57
CA ALA A 247 21.15 -17.58 -2.48
C ALA A 247 22.21 -16.74 -1.74
N GLU A 248 21.79 -15.96 -0.74
CA GLU A 248 22.69 -15.20 0.13
C GLU A 248 23.57 -16.10 1.00
N ASN A 249 23.01 -17.15 1.61
CA ASN A 249 23.75 -18.09 2.46
C ASN A 249 24.77 -18.95 1.70
N GLU A 250 24.57 -19.17 0.41
CA GLU A 250 25.49 -19.94 -0.45
C GLU A 250 26.57 -19.06 -1.10
N GLY A 251 26.56 -17.74 -0.83
CA GLY A 251 27.53 -16.81 -1.39
C GLY A 251 27.45 -16.72 -2.92
N ILE A 252 26.24 -16.94 -3.48
CA ILE A 252 26.00 -16.83 -4.91
C ILE A 252 26.01 -15.34 -5.25
N ASP A 253 27.19 -14.88 -5.63
CA ASP A 253 27.42 -13.59 -6.24
C ASP A 253 26.52 -13.48 -7.50
N VAL A 254 25.61 -12.51 -7.54
CA VAL A 254 24.68 -12.30 -8.67
C VAL A 254 25.40 -11.65 -9.85
N GLN A 255 26.72 -11.78 -9.93
CA GLN A 255 27.45 -11.49 -11.15
C GLN A 255 26.96 -12.37 -12.29
N VAL A 256 26.51 -11.67 -13.34
CA VAL A 256 26.31 -12.23 -14.67
C VAL A 256 27.68 -12.68 -15.18
N ASN A 257 27.98 -13.97 -15.12
CA ASN A 257 28.89 -14.61 -16.07
C ASN A 257 28.60 -16.10 -16.18
N ASP A 258 28.32 -16.52 -17.41
CA ASP A 258 28.35 -17.92 -17.86
C ASP A 258 29.71 -18.56 -17.51
N SER A 259 29.71 -19.68 -16.80
CA SER A 259 30.49 -20.87 -17.20
C SER A 259 30.30 -22.08 -16.25
N ASP A 260 30.07 -23.23 -16.87
CA ASP A 260 30.09 -24.62 -16.39
C ASP A 260 31.03 -24.98 -15.23
N ALA A 261 30.58 -25.87 -14.32
CA ALA A 261 31.16 -27.23 -14.14
C ALA A 261 30.53 -28.06 -12.99
N GLY A 262 29.70 -29.04 -13.37
CA GLY A 262 29.60 -30.44 -12.90
C GLY A 262 29.68 -30.86 -11.41
N SER A 263 28.60 -31.52 -10.94
CA SER A 263 28.63 -32.65 -9.99
C SER A 263 27.26 -33.37 -9.94
N TYR A 264 27.23 -34.66 -10.23
CA TYR A 264 26.02 -35.47 -10.44
C TYR A 264 25.46 -36.02 -9.12
N GLU A 265 24.88 -35.14 -8.30
CA GLU A 265 23.81 -35.48 -7.33
C GLU A 265 22.91 -34.26 -7.01
N THR A 266 23.09 -33.15 -7.76
CA THR A 266 22.55 -31.81 -7.48
C THR A 266 21.55 -31.32 -8.55
N GLU A 267 20.99 -32.20 -9.39
CA GLU A 267 20.17 -31.75 -10.54
C GLU A 267 18.75 -31.28 -10.17
N ILE A 268 18.22 -31.66 -9.00
CA ILE A 268 16.87 -31.23 -8.56
C ILE A 268 16.92 -29.89 -7.80
N SER A 269 17.98 -29.58 -7.04
CA SER A 269 18.09 -28.29 -6.33
C SER A 269 18.48 -27.15 -7.27
N ILE A 270 19.42 -27.39 -8.19
CA ILE A 270 19.86 -26.38 -9.17
C ILE A 270 18.70 -25.89 -10.06
N TYR A 271 17.76 -26.77 -10.43
CA TYR A 271 16.65 -26.39 -11.30
C TYR A 271 15.60 -25.50 -10.60
N ASP A 272 15.44 -25.68 -9.28
CA ASP A 272 14.53 -24.87 -8.46
C ASP A 272 15.18 -23.52 -8.09
N GLU A 273 16.48 -23.54 -7.78
CA GLU A 273 17.28 -22.33 -7.52
C GLU A 273 17.39 -21.44 -8.77
N GLU A 274 17.64 -22.01 -9.95
CA GLU A 274 17.72 -21.24 -11.18
C GLU A 274 16.35 -20.70 -11.60
N ALA A 275 15.27 -21.45 -11.34
CA ALA A 275 13.91 -20.97 -11.56
C ALA A 275 13.54 -19.83 -10.60
N ALA A 276 13.93 -19.91 -9.33
CA ALA A 276 13.71 -18.86 -8.35
C ALA A 276 14.54 -17.61 -8.66
N ARG A 277 15.81 -17.78 -9.02
CA ARG A 277 16.68 -16.69 -9.50
C ARG A 277 16.08 -16.01 -10.72
N ARG A 278 15.54 -16.77 -11.69
CA ARG A 278 14.84 -16.18 -12.85
C ARG A 278 13.58 -15.42 -12.44
N ARG A 279 12.80 -15.90 -11.47
CA ARG A 279 11.64 -15.16 -10.94
C ARG A 279 12.08 -13.85 -10.30
N LEU A 280 13.17 -13.86 -9.54
CA LEU A 280 13.76 -12.67 -8.93
C LEU A 280 14.25 -11.67 -9.98
N LEU A 281 15.04 -12.11 -10.95
CA LEU A 281 15.51 -11.23 -12.02
C LEU A 281 14.38 -10.70 -12.91
N ASN A 282 13.26 -11.43 -13.04
CA ASN A 282 12.08 -10.96 -13.77
C ASN A 282 11.25 -9.95 -12.97
N ALA A 283 11.29 -10.00 -11.64
CA ALA A 283 10.59 -9.07 -10.75
C ALA A 283 11.44 -7.84 -10.40
N PHE A 284 12.76 -8.00 -10.37
CA PHE A 284 13.73 -6.94 -10.10
C PHE A 284 13.61 -5.85 -11.14
N SER A 285 13.25 -4.65 -10.69
CA SER A 285 13.19 -3.47 -11.54
C SER A 285 13.60 -2.23 -10.77
N TYR A 286 14.43 -1.41 -11.41
CA TYR A 286 14.89 -0.14 -10.87
C TYR A 286 15.21 0.84 -12.00
N GLN A 287 15.23 2.14 -11.70
CA GLN A 287 15.54 3.21 -12.62
C GLN A 287 16.53 4.19 -11.99
N ASN A 288 17.62 4.47 -12.70
CA ASN A 288 18.56 5.53 -12.35
C ASN A 288 18.05 6.86 -12.95
N GLU A 289 17.41 7.70 -12.14
CA GLU A 289 16.78 8.94 -12.64
C GLU A 289 17.80 10.07 -12.88
N THR A 290 18.68 10.28 -11.90
CA THR A 290 19.78 11.27 -11.92
C THR A 290 21.03 10.62 -11.35
N GLU A 291 22.15 11.32 -11.14
CA GLU A 291 23.34 10.81 -10.39
C GLU A 291 23.09 10.58 -8.89
N ASN A 292 22.02 11.17 -8.38
CA ASN A 292 21.76 11.30 -6.94
C ASN A 292 20.43 10.69 -6.52
N ASN A 293 19.70 10.06 -7.46
CA ASN A 293 18.39 9.47 -7.22
C ASN A 293 18.29 8.11 -7.94
N ILE A 294 17.86 7.10 -7.20
CA ILE A 294 17.54 5.75 -7.67
C ILE A 294 16.10 5.41 -7.25
N ARG A 295 15.31 4.92 -8.19
CA ARG A 295 13.94 4.44 -7.99
C ARG A 295 13.93 2.92 -8.07
N PHE A 296 13.58 2.25 -6.98
CA PHE A 296 13.36 0.80 -6.91
C PHE A 296 11.88 0.51 -7.05
N GLN A 297 11.50 -0.30 -8.05
CA GLN A 297 10.10 -0.61 -8.32
C GLN A 297 9.73 -1.92 -7.64
N VAL A 298 8.94 -1.83 -6.58
CA VAL A 298 8.55 -2.95 -5.72
C VAL A 298 7.20 -3.52 -6.23
N PRO A 299 7.14 -4.81 -6.59
CA PRO A 299 5.98 -5.37 -7.30
C PRO A 299 4.85 -5.81 -6.35
N TYR A 300 3.60 -5.56 -6.76
CA TYR A 300 2.38 -6.02 -6.09
C TYR A 300 1.40 -6.60 -7.10
N GLY A 301 1.70 -7.82 -7.55
CA GLY A 301 0.95 -8.49 -8.62
C GLY A 301 1.25 -7.86 -9.98
N ASP A 302 0.29 -7.10 -10.53
CA ASP A 302 0.45 -6.38 -11.79
C ASP A 302 0.61 -4.86 -11.61
N ALA A 303 0.70 -4.38 -10.37
CA ALA A 303 0.99 -3.01 -10.00
C ALA A 303 2.36 -2.91 -9.31
N GLU A 304 2.89 -1.70 -9.17
CA GLU A 304 4.21 -1.43 -8.58
C GLU A 304 4.11 -0.19 -7.67
N LEU A 305 4.94 -0.15 -6.63
CA LEU A 305 5.21 1.05 -5.82
C LEU A 305 6.68 1.42 -5.93
N ASP A 306 6.97 2.72 -5.86
CA ASP A 306 8.33 3.22 -6.08
C ASP A 306 8.97 3.59 -4.75
N VAL A 307 9.95 2.79 -4.33
CA VAL A 307 10.86 3.16 -3.26
C VAL A 307 11.97 4.02 -3.84
N VAL A 308 12.04 5.27 -3.44
CA VAL A 308 13.05 6.22 -3.91
C VAL A 308 14.14 6.33 -2.88
N LEU A 309 15.40 6.32 -3.31
CA LEU A 309 16.55 6.77 -2.54
C LEU A 309 17.17 7.96 -3.25
N SER A 310 17.12 9.12 -2.60
CA SER A 310 17.71 10.36 -3.07
C SER A 310 18.73 10.87 -2.05
N ILE A 311 19.91 11.25 -2.51
CA ILE A 311 20.95 11.91 -1.70
C ILE A 311 21.28 13.24 -2.37
N ALA A 312 21.02 14.36 -1.71
CA ALA A 312 21.25 15.68 -2.29
C ALA A 312 22.73 15.88 -2.68
N GLU A 313 22.96 16.66 -3.75
CA GLU A 313 24.31 17.05 -4.12
C GLU A 313 24.91 17.94 -3.02
N GLN A 314 26.05 17.52 -2.48
CA GLN A 314 26.74 18.27 -1.44
C GLN A 314 27.80 19.19 -2.05
N GLU A 315 28.00 20.37 -1.46
CA GLU A 315 29.16 21.20 -1.73
C GLU A 315 30.44 20.53 -1.20
N GLU A 316 31.62 20.82 -1.79
CA GLU A 316 32.89 20.17 -1.40
C GLU A 316 33.22 20.29 0.10
N ASN A 317 32.83 21.40 0.74
CA ASN A 317 33.00 21.65 2.17
C ASN A 317 32.06 20.81 3.06
N ARG A 318 31.04 20.16 2.49
CA ARG A 318 30.04 19.33 3.18
C ARG A 318 30.17 17.84 2.85
N PHE A 319 31.12 17.41 2.02
CA PHE A 319 31.31 16.02 1.59
C PHE A 319 31.46 14.99 2.72
N TYR A 320 31.90 15.43 3.90
CA TYR A 320 32.11 14.59 5.07
C TYR A 320 31.04 14.82 6.15
N LEU A 321 29.95 15.50 5.82
CA LEU A 321 28.77 15.65 6.66
C LEU A 321 27.70 14.67 6.21
N PHE A 322 26.79 14.31 7.11
CA PHE A 322 25.59 13.59 6.72
C PHE A 322 24.84 14.36 5.63
N PRO A 323 24.45 13.69 4.53
CA PRO A 323 23.76 14.35 3.44
C PRO A 323 22.29 14.55 3.75
N ASP A 324 21.67 15.42 2.99
CA ASP A 324 20.22 15.46 2.94
C ASP A 324 19.75 14.26 2.13
N ILE A 325 19.05 13.35 2.78
CA ILE A 325 18.53 12.13 2.15
C ILE A 325 17.02 12.17 2.09
N THR A 326 16.47 11.41 1.17
CA THR A 326 15.07 10.99 1.20
C THR A 326 15.04 9.52 0.80
N VAL A 327 14.51 8.67 1.68
CA VAL A 327 14.29 7.25 1.38
C VAL A 327 12.89 6.83 1.79
N GLY A 328 12.18 6.10 0.93
CA GLY A 328 10.84 5.61 1.24
C GLY A 328 9.95 5.44 0.02
N ILE A 329 8.67 5.15 0.23
CA ILE A 329 7.70 4.98 -0.86
C ILE A 329 7.17 6.35 -1.29
N SER A 330 7.60 6.79 -2.46
CA SER A 330 7.28 8.13 -3.01
C SER A 330 5.79 8.40 -3.05
N GLN A 331 4.99 7.43 -3.49
CA GLN A 331 3.54 7.60 -3.58
C GLN A 331 2.87 7.86 -2.22
N ILE A 332 3.49 7.46 -1.11
CA ILE A 332 2.97 7.70 0.25
C ILE A 332 3.54 9.00 0.81
N TYR A 333 4.88 9.15 0.84
CA TYR A 333 5.47 10.30 1.52
C TYR A 333 5.22 11.63 0.78
N GLU A 334 5.05 11.62 -0.54
CA GLU A 334 4.72 12.83 -1.32
C GLU A 334 3.30 13.34 -1.01
N MET A 335 2.44 12.51 -0.42
CA MET A 335 1.14 12.96 0.08
C MET A 335 1.24 13.79 1.36
N ILE A 336 2.40 13.78 2.03
CA ILE A 336 2.62 14.48 3.30
C ILE A 336 3.32 15.82 3.04
N PRO A 337 2.65 16.97 3.21
CA PRO A 337 3.18 18.27 2.76
C PRO A 337 4.53 18.66 3.36
N GLU A 338 4.77 18.29 4.61
CA GLU A 338 6.01 18.58 5.34
C GLU A 338 7.17 17.64 4.96
N PHE A 339 6.86 16.52 4.31
CA PHE A 339 7.83 15.52 3.89
C PHE A 339 8.24 15.70 2.43
N ALA A 340 7.29 16.07 1.55
CA ALA A 340 7.48 16.24 0.11
C ALA A 340 8.56 17.26 -0.30
#